data_AF-A0A4P7RG46-F1
#
_entry.id   AF-A0A4P7RG46-F1
#
_cell.length_a   1.000
_cell.length_b   1.000
_cell.length_c   1.000
_cell.angle_alpha   90.00
_cell.angle_beta   90.00
_cell.angle_gamma   90.00
#
_symmetry.space_group_name_H-M   'P 1'
#
loop_
_entity.id
_entity.type
_entity.pdbx_description
1 polymer ?
#
loop_
_entity_poly.entity_id
_entity_poly.type
_entity_poly.pdbx_seq_one_letter_code
_entity_poly.pdbx_strand_id
1 'polypeptide(L)'
;MSTAAVAVAIARLHLGRAARTRVRVDNFTPARGRSGVQRLQRARTRSPESPLHRVDSAAIWRATEHSTQTVCSHLGFVICWCKTTVDHCSSGVLFFARTVGVVTTAVHQADLVCEGGGVKGIGLVGAVHALAEAGYSFPRVAGSSAGAVVAALVAALQQAKEPVTRLPEIAQRVDYRKLTDPSLLGRVPLIGGVLSLLTSNGLYQGAYLEDLLTDTLAEFGVHTFGDLRTGEEPLSYAYSLVVTASDLSRKRLVRIPWDLPLYDIDPDTFPVAKAVRASAAIPFLFRPVQVSGATWVDGGLLSDFPVGLFDRTDTVEPRWPTFGVRLTARPGTPPATHHVRGPLALGIAAIDTLFTNQDAAYVDSPCTVRRTVFVPTESISAVDFDITDAQRLTLYNSGVRAAQQFLSTWDFADYLTACRTLPV
;
A
#
# COMPACT_ATOMS: atom_id res chain seq x y z
N MET A 1 -3.92 11.14 -38.97
CA MET A 1 -4.61 10.10 -39.78
C MET A 1 -4.29 8.75 -39.12
N SER A 2 -4.87 8.49 -37.96
CA SER A 2 -6.00 7.56 -37.72
C SER A 2 -5.69 6.10 -38.08
N THR A 3 -5.22 5.36 -37.08
CA THR A 3 -5.13 3.89 -37.00
C THR A 3 -6.45 3.25 -36.52
N ALA A 4 -7.59 3.92 -36.71
CA ALA A 4 -8.92 3.44 -36.32
C ALA A 4 -9.60 2.51 -37.36
N ALA A 5 -8.89 2.01 -38.37
CA ALA A 5 -9.51 1.35 -39.53
C ALA A 5 -9.24 -0.17 -39.68
N VAL A 6 -8.53 -0.83 -38.76
CA VAL A 6 -8.18 -2.26 -38.95
C VAL A 6 -8.81 -3.21 -37.90
N ALA A 7 -9.41 -2.70 -36.83
CA ALA A 7 -10.03 -3.55 -35.80
C ALA A 7 -11.50 -3.97 -36.07
N VAL A 8 -12.12 -3.49 -37.16
CA VAL A 8 -13.55 -3.74 -37.46
C VAL A 8 -13.80 -4.95 -38.38
N ALA A 9 -12.76 -5.63 -38.87
CA ALA A 9 -12.93 -6.71 -39.86
C ALA A 9 -12.88 -8.15 -39.29
N ILE A 10 -12.57 -8.37 -38.00
CA ILE A 10 -12.37 -9.74 -37.43
C ILE A 10 -13.43 -10.12 -36.38
N ALA A 11 -14.47 -9.29 -36.16
CA ALA A 11 -15.58 -9.58 -35.25
C ALA A 11 -16.87 -10.06 -35.95
N ARG A 12 -16.80 -10.60 -37.17
CA ARG A 12 -18.00 -10.98 -37.95
C ARG A 12 -18.09 -12.42 -38.47
N LEU A 13 -17.19 -13.32 -38.07
CA LEU A 13 -17.27 -14.72 -38.47
C LEU A 13 -16.91 -15.61 -37.28
N HIS A 14 -17.84 -15.80 -36.34
CA HIS A 14 -18.04 -17.01 -35.53
C HIS A 14 -19.22 -16.84 -34.55
N LEU A 15 -20.40 -16.60 -35.11
CA LEU A 15 -21.68 -16.79 -34.43
C LEU A 15 -22.54 -17.70 -35.32
N GLY A 16 -22.76 -18.94 -34.87
CA GLY A 16 -23.76 -19.82 -35.49
C GLY A 16 -23.44 -21.31 -35.39
N ARG A 17 -23.82 -21.93 -34.27
CA ARG A 17 -24.83 -23.03 -34.27
C ARG A 17 -25.04 -23.56 -32.84
N ALA A 18 -26.32 -23.62 -32.49
CA ALA A 18 -26.86 -24.08 -31.23
C ALA A 18 -26.87 -25.61 -31.12
N ALA A 19 -26.81 -26.11 -29.88
CA ALA A 19 -27.44 -27.38 -29.52
C ALA A 19 -28.05 -27.26 -28.11
N ARG A 20 -29.35 -27.55 -28.04
CA ARG A 20 -30.20 -27.52 -26.85
C ARG A 20 -30.00 -28.81 -26.05
N THR A 21 -29.98 -28.72 -24.73
CA THR A 21 -30.42 -29.82 -23.86
C THR A 21 -31.24 -29.24 -22.71
N ARG A 22 -32.54 -29.55 -22.72
CA ARG A 22 -33.46 -29.34 -21.59
C ARG A 22 -33.21 -30.43 -20.57
N VAL A 23 -33.05 -30.06 -19.30
CA VAL A 23 -33.47 -30.90 -18.17
C VAL A 23 -34.36 -30.03 -17.30
N ARG A 24 -35.57 -30.52 -17.03
CA ARG A 24 -36.59 -29.94 -16.14
C ARG A 24 -36.74 -30.90 -14.96
N VAL A 25 -37.39 -30.41 -13.90
CA VAL A 25 -38.02 -31.11 -12.75
C VAL A 25 -37.15 -31.02 -11.48
N ASP A 26 -37.57 -30.48 -10.33
CA ASP A 26 -38.85 -29.88 -9.88
C ASP A 26 -38.62 -28.97 -8.66
N ASN A 27 -39.58 -28.06 -8.44
CA ASN A 27 -39.71 -27.21 -7.25
C ASN A 27 -40.15 -28.00 -6.01
N PHE A 28 -39.61 -27.65 -4.83
CA PHE A 28 -40.25 -27.91 -3.54
C PHE A 28 -40.27 -26.62 -2.70
N THR A 29 -41.47 -26.17 -2.36
CA THR A 29 -41.76 -25.09 -1.41
C THR A 29 -41.92 -25.64 0.02
N PRO A 30 -41.80 -24.79 1.07
CA PRO A 30 -41.55 -25.23 2.45
C PRO A 30 -42.83 -25.47 3.26
N ALA A 31 -42.75 -26.34 4.26
CA ALA A 31 -43.79 -26.53 5.27
C ALA A 31 -43.32 -26.08 6.65
N ARG A 32 -44.16 -25.27 7.31
CA ARG A 32 -44.09 -24.88 8.74
C ARG A 32 -44.52 -26.06 9.63
N GLY A 33 -43.92 -26.20 10.81
CA GLY A 33 -44.42 -27.08 11.88
C GLY A 33 -43.61 -26.95 13.16
N ARG A 34 -44.30 -26.87 14.31
CA ARG A 34 -43.82 -26.44 15.63
C ARG A 34 -43.20 -27.57 16.47
N SER A 35 -42.43 -27.15 17.47
CA SER A 35 -42.31 -27.68 18.85
C SER A 35 -41.86 -29.13 19.07
N GLY A 36 -40.82 -29.31 19.88
CA GLY A 36 -40.53 -30.60 20.52
C GLY A 36 -39.19 -30.61 21.25
N VAL A 37 -39.23 -30.30 22.54
CA VAL A 37 -38.15 -30.55 23.50
C VAL A 37 -37.92 -32.05 23.61
N GLN A 38 -36.68 -32.53 23.48
CA GLN A 38 -36.21 -33.72 24.21
C GLN A 38 -34.68 -33.78 24.29
N ARG A 39 -34.19 -33.76 25.53
CA ARG A 39 -32.88 -34.29 25.92
C ARG A 39 -32.90 -35.80 25.80
N LEU A 40 -31.74 -36.40 25.51
CA LEU A 40 -31.16 -37.66 26.04
C LEU A 40 -30.11 -38.08 24.98
N GLN A 41 -28.81 -37.99 25.25
CA GLN A 41 -27.95 -38.88 26.06
C GLN A 41 -26.86 -39.46 25.14
N ARG A 42 -25.68 -39.53 25.74
CA ARG A 42 -24.42 -40.10 25.25
C ARG A 42 -24.59 -41.42 24.49
N ALA A 43 -23.88 -41.54 23.37
CA ALA A 43 -23.37 -42.82 22.88
C ALA A 43 -21.93 -42.64 22.37
N ARG A 44 -20.99 -43.24 23.10
CA ARG A 44 -19.63 -43.56 22.64
C ARG A 44 -19.71 -44.71 21.66
N THR A 45 -19.09 -44.61 20.49
CA THR A 45 -18.50 -45.73 19.72
C THR A 45 -17.50 -45.12 18.72
N ARG A 46 -16.20 -45.30 18.95
CA ARG A 46 -15.28 -46.25 18.28
C ARG A 46 -14.98 -45.89 16.81
N SER A 47 -13.72 -45.49 16.60
CA SER A 47 -13.01 -45.48 15.32
C SER A 47 -13.08 -46.81 14.60
N PRO A 48 -12.89 -46.78 13.28
CA PRO A 48 -12.03 -47.73 12.60
C PRO A 48 -10.86 -47.01 11.91
N GLU A 49 -9.68 -47.59 12.13
CA GLU A 49 -8.41 -47.27 11.49
C GLU A 49 -8.51 -47.45 9.97
N SER A 50 -7.89 -46.55 9.22
CA SER A 50 -7.63 -46.69 7.79
C SER A 50 -6.15 -47.05 7.55
N PRO A 51 -5.85 -47.92 6.56
CA PRO A 51 -4.51 -48.48 6.39
C PRO A 51 -3.56 -47.53 5.65
N LEU A 52 -2.31 -47.53 6.11
CA LEU A 52 -1.13 -46.93 5.49
C LEU A 52 -0.94 -47.42 4.05
N HIS A 53 -0.98 -46.52 3.08
CA HIS A 53 -0.35 -46.72 1.78
C HIS A 53 0.92 -45.88 1.68
N ARG A 54 2.07 -46.56 1.59
CA ARG A 54 3.35 -46.01 1.12
C ARG A 54 3.16 -45.49 -0.30
N VAL A 55 3.45 -44.21 -0.53
CA VAL A 55 3.62 -43.66 -1.88
C VAL A 55 5.12 -43.60 -2.16
N ASP A 56 5.51 -44.32 -3.21
CA ASP A 56 6.87 -44.50 -3.70
C ASP A 56 7.34 -43.25 -4.46
N SER A 57 8.48 -42.68 -4.09
CA SER A 57 8.96 -41.35 -4.51
C SER A 57 9.56 -41.30 -5.93
N ALA A 58 9.39 -42.36 -6.74
CA ALA A 58 9.97 -42.47 -8.08
C ALA A 58 8.98 -42.20 -9.24
N ALA A 59 7.69 -42.00 -8.96
CA ALA A 59 6.67 -41.81 -10.01
C ALA A 59 6.39 -40.34 -10.38
N ILE A 60 6.84 -39.37 -9.57
CA ILE A 60 6.58 -37.94 -9.79
C ILE A 60 7.59 -37.32 -10.79
N TRP A 61 8.75 -37.95 -11.00
CA TRP A 61 9.79 -37.41 -11.89
C TRP A 61 9.63 -37.72 -13.39
N ARG A 62 8.57 -38.43 -13.81
CA ARG A 62 8.29 -38.69 -15.24
C ARG A 62 7.15 -37.87 -15.83
N ALA A 63 6.43 -37.09 -15.02
CA ALA A 63 5.30 -36.27 -15.49
C ALA A 63 5.70 -34.83 -15.86
N THR A 64 6.92 -34.39 -15.52
CA THR A 64 7.40 -33.01 -15.73
C THR A 64 8.19 -32.81 -17.04
N GLU A 65 8.59 -33.87 -17.74
CA GLU A 65 9.26 -33.77 -19.05
C GLU A 65 8.31 -33.68 -20.25
N HIS A 66 7.03 -34.07 -20.09
CA HIS A 66 6.08 -34.06 -21.20
C HIS A 66 5.30 -32.74 -21.39
N SER A 67 5.36 -31.81 -20.43
CA SER A 67 4.62 -30.54 -20.50
C SER A 67 5.43 -29.37 -21.07
N THR A 68 6.75 -29.52 -21.20
CA THR A 68 7.65 -28.50 -21.78
C THR A 68 7.87 -28.64 -23.28
N GLN A 69 7.37 -29.71 -23.91
CA GLN A 69 7.45 -29.91 -25.36
C GLN A 69 6.23 -29.41 -26.16
N THR A 70 5.14 -28.98 -25.51
CA THR A 70 3.89 -28.63 -26.21
C THR A 70 3.67 -27.12 -26.42
N VAL A 71 4.56 -26.23 -25.94
CA VAL A 71 4.38 -24.76 -26.08
C VAL A 71 5.27 -24.12 -27.15
N CYS A 72 6.14 -24.87 -27.84
CA CYS A 72 7.00 -24.32 -28.91
C CYS A 72 6.51 -24.51 -30.35
N SER A 73 5.22 -24.80 -30.58
CA SER A 73 4.69 -25.03 -31.94
C SER A 73 3.66 -24.00 -32.43
N HIS A 74 3.70 -22.76 -31.94
CA HIS A 74 2.91 -21.64 -32.50
C HIS A 74 3.78 -20.39 -32.72
N LEU A 75 4.75 -20.50 -33.62
CA LEU A 75 5.31 -19.37 -34.35
C LEU A 75 5.81 -19.89 -35.70
N GLY A 76 5.12 -19.49 -36.75
CA GLY A 76 5.41 -19.91 -38.11
C GLY A 76 6.78 -19.43 -38.56
N PHE A 77 7.66 -20.38 -38.89
CA PHE A 77 8.74 -20.16 -39.85
C PHE A 77 8.78 -21.37 -40.77
N VAL A 78 8.55 -21.10 -42.06
CA VAL A 78 8.68 -22.05 -43.17
C VAL A 78 10.14 -22.49 -43.24
N ILE A 79 10.41 -23.76 -42.94
CA ILE A 79 11.71 -24.39 -43.26
C ILE A 79 11.46 -25.37 -44.39
N CYS A 80 11.92 -24.97 -45.57
CA CYS A 80 11.99 -25.78 -46.77
C CYS A 80 12.97 -26.94 -46.54
N TRP A 81 12.50 -28.18 -46.67
CA TRP A 81 13.35 -29.36 -46.62
C TRP A 81 13.88 -29.63 -48.04
N CYS A 82 15.12 -29.22 -48.32
CA CYS A 82 15.84 -29.69 -49.49
C CYS A 82 16.84 -30.78 -49.06
N LYS A 83 16.72 -31.93 -49.71
CA LYS A 83 17.42 -33.17 -49.42
C LYS A 83 18.49 -33.35 -50.49
N THR A 84 19.77 -33.09 -50.19
CA THR A 84 20.89 -33.58 -51.04
C THR A 84 22.24 -33.52 -50.32
N THR A 85 22.81 -34.72 -50.15
CA THR A 85 24.22 -35.14 -50.30
C THR A 85 25.35 -34.52 -49.47
N VAL A 86 26.16 -35.46 -48.95
CA VAL A 86 27.46 -35.40 -48.28
C VAL A 86 28.49 -34.58 -49.06
N ASP A 87 29.28 -33.75 -48.39
CA ASP A 87 30.76 -33.70 -48.52
C ASP A 87 31.42 -32.67 -47.58
N HIS A 88 32.68 -32.95 -47.22
CA HIS A 88 33.55 -32.22 -46.30
C HIS A 88 33.66 -30.70 -46.57
N CYS A 89 33.62 -29.88 -45.52
CA CYS A 89 34.51 -28.72 -45.42
C CYS A 89 34.64 -28.18 -43.99
N SER A 90 35.87 -28.19 -43.51
CA SER A 90 36.39 -27.51 -42.31
C SER A 90 36.21 -25.99 -42.39
N SER A 91 35.52 -25.39 -41.41
CA SER A 91 35.69 -23.98 -41.00
C SER A 91 34.97 -23.74 -39.68
N GLY A 92 35.70 -23.26 -38.68
CA GLY A 92 35.17 -22.96 -37.35
C GLY A 92 34.17 -21.81 -37.38
N VAL A 93 33.03 -22.01 -36.73
CA VAL A 93 32.10 -20.95 -36.35
C VAL A 93 31.85 -21.10 -34.86
N LEU A 94 32.44 -20.21 -34.06
CA LEU A 94 32.08 -20.06 -32.65
C LEU A 94 30.61 -19.64 -32.58
N PHE A 95 29.74 -20.57 -32.18
CA PHE A 95 28.40 -20.23 -31.73
C PHE A 95 28.51 -19.53 -30.37
N PHE A 96 28.45 -18.20 -30.37
CA PHE A 96 28.11 -17.45 -29.16
C PHE A 96 26.63 -17.69 -28.87
N ALA A 97 26.34 -18.74 -28.10
CA ALA A 97 25.05 -18.85 -27.44
C ALA A 97 24.98 -17.73 -26.39
N ARG A 98 24.32 -16.62 -26.75
CA ARG A 98 23.86 -15.64 -25.76
C ARG A 98 22.78 -16.33 -24.93
N THR A 99 23.19 -16.90 -23.80
CA THR A 99 22.27 -17.26 -22.72
C THR A 99 21.60 -15.96 -22.29
N VAL A 100 20.35 -15.76 -22.70
CA VAL A 100 19.49 -14.76 -22.06
C VAL A 100 19.22 -15.32 -20.67
N GLY A 101 20.11 -14.98 -19.73
CA GLY A 101 19.88 -15.25 -18.33
C GLY A 101 18.63 -14.48 -17.93
N VAL A 102 17.53 -15.19 -17.68
CA VAL A 102 16.43 -14.64 -16.90
C VAL A 102 17.02 -14.42 -15.52
N VAL A 103 17.40 -13.18 -15.22
CA VAL A 103 17.78 -12.78 -13.86
C VAL A 103 16.49 -12.84 -13.06
N THR A 104 16.22 -13.97 -12.41
CA THR A 104 15.27 -14.04 -11.32
C THR A 104 15.87 -13.25 -10.17
N THR A 105 15.57 -11.96 -10.09
CA THR A 105 15.83 -11.18 -8.88
C THR A 105 15.12 -11.87 -7.73
N ALA A 106 15.85 -12.23 -6.68
CA ALA A 106 15.23 -12.73 -5.47
C ALA A 106 14.29 -11.63 -4.96
N VAL A 107 13.00 -11.94 -4.83
CA VAL A 107 12.03 -10.98 -4.29
C VAL A 107 12.29 -10.91 -2.79
N HIS A 108 12.74 -9.76 -2.33
CA HIS A 108 12.90 -9.48 -0.91
C HIS A 108 11.54 -9.03 -0.36
N GLN A 109 11.24 -9.42 0.88
CA GLN A 109 10.05 -8.96 1.58
C GLN A 109 10.47 -8.05 2.72
N ALA A 110 9.73 -6.96 2.91
CA ALA A 110 9.82 -6.09 4.07
C ALA A 110 8.47 -5.43 4.27
N ASP A 111 7.97 -5.27 5.50
CA ASP A 111 6.84 -4.37 5.70
C ASP A 111 7.29 -2.92 5.51
N LEU A 112 6.36 -2.03 5.17
CA LEU A 112 6.65 -0.62 4.94
C LEU A 112 5.85 0.26 5.88
N VAL A 113 6.50 1.24 6.50
CA VAL A 113 5.83 2.30 7.26
C VAL A 113 6.30 3.65 6.75
N CYS A 114 5.35 4.50 6.36
CA CYS A 114 5.61 5.85 5.86
C CYS A 114 5.13 6.90 6.87
N GLU A 115 6.02 7.82 7.25
CA GLU A 115 5.69 8.97 8.10
C GLU A 115 4.70 9.91 7.41
N GLY A 116 3.95 10.69 8.18
CA GLY A 116 3.30 11.89 7.67
C GLY A 116 4.30 12.99 7.28
N GLY A 117 3.79 14.14 6.84
CA GLY A 117 4.65 15.24 6.38
C GLY A 117 4.09 16.06 5.22
N GLY A 118 2.80 15.91 4.92
CA GLY A 118 2.10 16.71 3.91
C GLY A 118 2.80 16.67 2.54
N VAL A 119 3.16 17.84 2.02
CA VAL A 119 3.75 17.98 0.69
C VAL A 119 5.12 17.30 0.57
N LYS A 120 5.83 17.15 1.69
CA LYS A 120 7.11 16.41 1.74
C LYS A 120 6.96 14.92 1.43
N GLY A 121 5.73 14.39 1.39
CA GLY A 121 5.42 13.02 0.98
C GLY A 121 5.97 12.61 -0.39
N ILE A 122 6.32 13.57 -1.25
CA ILE A 122 7.04 13.32 -2.51
C ILE A 122 8.39 12.62 -2.27
N GLY A 123 9.06 12.93 -1.15
CA GLY A 123 10.28 12.24 -0.73
C GLY A 123 10.01 10.77 -0.36
N LEU A 124 8.85 10.46 0.22
CA LEU A 124 8.44 9.08 0.51
C LEU A 124 8.29 8.29 -0.79
N VAL A 125 7.64 8.88 -1.80
CA VAL A 125 7.48 8.27 -3.13
C VAL A 125 8.84 7.89 -3.73
N GLY A 126 9.82 8.80 -3.67
CA GLY A 126 11.18 8.54 -4.15
C GLY A 126 11.87 7.40 -3.41
N ALA A 127 11.76 7.36 -2.08
CA ALA A 127 12.37 6.31 -1.27
C ALA A 127 11.72 4.93 -1.53
N VAL A 128 10.39 4.86 -1.56
CA VAL A 128 9.65 3.62 -1.84
C VAL A 128 9.93 3.11 -3.25
N HIS A 129 10.04 4.02 -4.22
CA HIS A 129 10.42 3.65 -5.58
C HIS A 129 11.79 2.97 -5.63
N ALA A 130 12.81 3.55 -4.99
CA ALA A 130 14.15 2.97 -4.95
C ALA A 130 14.20 1.63 -4.19
N LEU A 131 13.41 1.47 -3.12
CA LEU A 131 13.27 0.17 -2.43
C LEU A 131 12.64 -0.89 -3.37
N ALA A 132 11.61 -0.52 -4.14
CA ALA A 132 10.98 -1.41 -5.11
C ALA A 132 11.92 -1.78 -6.27
N GLU A 133 12.71 -0.83 -6.79
CA GLU A 133 13.74 -1.10 -7.81
C GLU A 133 14.82 -2.08 -7.32
N ALA A 134 15.12 -2.06 -6.01
CA ALA A 134 16.02 -3.02 -5.38
C ALA A 134 15.40 -4.42 -5.16
N GLY A 135 14.17 -4.65 -5.61
CA GLY A 135 13.49 -5.96 -5.56
C GLY A 135 12.70 -6.22 -4.27
N TYR A 136 12.43 -5.20 -3.46
CA TYR A 136 11.54 -5.34 -2.30
C TYR A 136 10.07 -5.31 -2.70
N SER A 137 9.31 -6.21 -2.07
CA SER A 137 7.85 -6.23 -2.01
C SER A 137 7.41 -5.98 -0.57
N PHE A 138 6.20 -5.46 -0.41
CA PHE A 138 5.70 -4.99 0.87
C PHE A 138 4.44 -5.73 1.32
N PRO A 139 4.56 -6.88 2.00
CA PRO A 139 3.40 -7.66 2.44
C PRO A 139 2.39 -6.84 3.23
N ARG A 140 2.88 -5.93 4.07
CA ARG A 140 2.07 -4.96 4.81
C ARG A 140 2.66 -3.56 4.67
N VAL A 141 1.78 -2.58 4.54
CA VAL A 141 2.12 -1.17 4.42
C VAL A 141 1.28 -0.35 5.39
N ALA A 142 1.89 0.64 6.02
CA ALA A 142 1.18 1.57 6.89
C ALA A 142 1.65 3.00 6.69
N GLY A 143 0.80 3.96 7.05
CA GLY A 143 1.22 5.34 7.12
C GLY A 143 0.22 6.28 7.78
N SER A 144 0.72 7.48 8.03
CA SER A 144 -0.01 8.64 8.55
C SER A 144 -0.04 9.74 7.48
N SER A 145 -1.14 10.45 7.31
CA SER A 145 -1.25 11.62 6.43
C SER A 145 -0.74 11.36 5.00
N ALA A 146 0.28 12.09 4.54
CA ALA A 146 0.93 11.85 3.25
C ALA A 146 1.51 10.42 3.12
N GLY A 147 2.01 9.84 4.21
CA GLY A 147 2.43 8.44 4.25
C GLY A 147 1.27 7.47 4.07
N ALA A 148 0.07 7.79 4.57
CA ALA A 148 -1.13 6.98 4.33
C ALA A 148 -1.55 6.97 2.85
N VAL A 149 -1.39 8.12 2.16
CA VAL A 149 -1.60 8.21 0.71
C VAL A 149 -0.63 7.28 -0.03
N VAL A 150 0.67 7.38 0.28
CA VAL A 150 1.70 6.51 -0.33
C VAL A 150 1.44 5.03 -0.04
N ALA A 151 1.16 4.68 1.22
CA ALA A 151 0.86 3.32 1.62
C ALA A 151 -0.36 2.76 0.88
N ALA A 152 -1.45 3.53 0.75
CA ALA A 152 -2.64 3.09 0.03
C ALA A 152 -2.36 2.82 -1.46
N LEU A 153 -1.57 3.67 -2.12
CA LEU A 153 -1.16 3.46 -3.51
C LEU A 153 -0.27 2.23 -3.68
N VAL A 154 0.67 1.99 -2.75
CA VAL A 154 1.51 0.78 -2.76
C VAL A 154 0.68 -0.48 -2.55
N ALA A 155 -0.26 -0.46 -1.60
CA ALA A 155 -1.18 -1.58 -1.36
C ALA A 155 -2.01 -1.89 -2.61
N ALA A 156 -2.54 -0.85 -3.27
CA ALA A 156 -3.32 -0.98 -4.49
C ALA A 156 -2.52 -1.55 -5.67
N LEU A 157 -1.30 -1.06 -5.90
CA LEU A 157 -0.41 -1.61 -6.92
C LEU A 157 -0.15 -3.10 -6.70
N GLN A 158 0.19 -3.50 -5.46
CA GLN A 158 0.46 -4.90 -5.17
C GLN A 158 -0.79 -5.78 -5.25
N GLN A 159 -1.95 -5.27 -4.86
CA GLN A 159 -3.23 -5.96 -5.01
C GLN A 159 -3.56 -6.22 -6.49
N ALA A 160 -3.34 -5.23 -7.35
CA ALA A 160 -3.48 -5.36 -8.79
C ALA A 160 -2.34 -6.16 -9.46
N LYS A 161 -1.34 -6.61 -8.69
CA LYS A 161 -0.11 -7.28 -9.18
C LYS A 161 0.68 -6.43 -10.17
N GLU A 162 0.60 -5.12 -10.02
CA GLU A 162 1.37 -4.13 -10.76
C GLU A 162 2.69 -3.83 -10.04
N PRO A 163 3.78 -3.54 -10.76
CA PRO A 163 5.04 -3.24 -10.13
C PRO A 163 4.97 -1.91 -9.35
N VAL A 164 5.43 -1.94 -8.11
CA VAL A 164 5.46 -0.76 -7.22
C VAL A 164 6.31 0.38 -7.80
N THR A 165 7.21 0.09 -8.74
CA THR A 165 8.00 1.09 -9.47
C THR A 165 7.15 2.08 -10.29
N ARG A 166 5.87 1.79 -10.53
CA ARG A 166 4.90 2.73 -11.14
C ARG A 166 4.38 3.80 -10.19
N LEU A 167 4.68 3.71 -8.89
CA LEU A 167 4.23 4.66 -7.87
C LEU A 167 4.49 6.14 -8.24
N PRO A 168 5.66 6.55 -8.81
CA PRO A 168 5.89 7.94 -9.18
C PRO A 168 4.92 8.46 -10.25
N GLU A 169 4.55 7.62 -11.22
CA GLU A 169 3.61 7.99 -12.30
C GLU A 169 2.22 8.32 -11.76
N ILE A 170 1.80 7.59 -10.72
CA ILE A 170 0.48 7.75 -10.10
C ILE A 170 0.52 8.94 -9.14
N ALA A 171 1.56 9.05 -8.32
CA ALA A 171 1.73 10.15 -7.38
C ALA A 171 1.80 11.52 -8.08
N GLN A 172 2.35 11.58 -9.30
CA GLN A 172 2.39 12.79 -10.12
C GLN A 172 1.00 13.30 -10.57
N ARG A 173 -0.06 12.46 -10.48
CA ARG A 173 -1.43 12.88 -10.79
C ARG A 173 -2.03 13.78 -9.70
N VAL A 174 -1.46 13.80 -8.50
CA VAL A 174 -1.90 14.63 -7.39
C VAL A 174 -1.54 16.09 -7.68
N ASP A 175 -2.53 16.92 -7.96
CA ASP A 175 -2.33 18.37 -8.04
C ASP A 175 -2.41 18.95 -6.63
N TYR A 176 -1.25 19.11 -5.98
CA TYR A 176 -1.16 19.63 -4.61
C TYR A 176 -1.82 21.00 -4.44
N ARG A 177 -1.90 21.82 -5.50
CA ARG A 177 -2.59 23.13 -5.48
C ARG A 177 -4.11 23.00 -5.43
N LYS A 178 -4.67 21.87 -5.84
CA LYS A 178 -6.10 21.58 -5.73
C LYS A 178 -6.47 21.00 -4.37
N LEU A 179 -5.50 20.57 -3.56
CA LEU A 179 -5.73 20.19 -2.17
C LEU A 179 -6.20 21.40 -1.34
N THR A 180 -5.75 22.60 -1.70
CA THR A 180 -6.30 23.86 -1.17
C THR A 180 -7.64 24.17 -1.86
N ASP A 181 -8.67 23.35 -1.64
CA ASP A 181 -10.04 23.54 -2.15
C ASP A 181 -10.82 24.48 -1.22
N PRO A 182 -10.84 25.81 -1.47
CA PRO A 182 -11.32 26.76 -0.50
C PRO A 182 -12.83 26.62 -0.34
N SER A 183 -13.28 26.35 0.88
CA SER A 183 -14.69 26.36 1.23
C SER A 183 -15.32 27.71 0.85
N LEU A 184 -16.62 27.74 0.51
CA LEU A 184 -17.33 28.95 0.08
C LEU A 184 -17.21 30.12 1.09
N LEU A 185 -17.04 29.82 2.39
CA LEU A 185 -16.80 30.82 3.44
C LEU A 185 -15.36 31.38 3.45
N GLY A 186 -14.37 30.63 2.97
CA GLY A 186 -12.97 31.06 2.90
C GLY A 186 -12.68 32.15 1.85
N ARG A 187 -13.65 32.44 0.96
CA ARG A 187 -13.53 33.49 -0.07
C ARG A 187 -13.85 34.92 0.42
N VAL A 188 -14.28 35.08 1.68
CA VAL A 188 -14.64 36.40 2.25
C VAL A 188 -13.41 37.02 2.97
N PRO A 189 -12.75 38.07 2.45
CA PRO A 189 -11.38 38.44 2.83
C PRO A 189 -11.15 38.95 4.25
N LEU A 190 -12.20 39.29 5.01
CA LEU A 190 -12.07 39.86 6.37
C LEU A 190 -12.80 39.08 7.46
N ILE A 191 -13.82 38.30 7.10
CA ILE A 191 -14.71 37.63 8.07
C ILE A 191 -14.61 36.10 7.95
N GLY A 192 -14.14 35.58 6.81
CA GLY A 192 -14.11 34.14 6.52
C GLY A 192 -13.23 33.34 7.47
N GLY A 193 -12.01 33.81 7.77
CA GLY A 193 -11.07 33.05 8.61
C GLY A 193 -11.53 32.86 10.06
N VAL A 194 -12.13 33.90 10.67
CA VAL A 194 -12.62 33.84 12.06
C VAL A 194 -13.98 33.14 12.15
N LEU A 195 -14.88 33.38 11.20
CA LEU A 195 -16.21 32.74 11.17
C LEU A 195 -16.12 31.25 10.78
N SER A 196 -15.19 30.87 9.91
CA SER A 196 -14.87 29.47 9.58
C SER A 196 -14.30 28.71 10.78
N LEU A 197 -13.57 29.40 11.65
CA LEU A 197 -13.09 28.88 12.94
C LEU A 197 -14.24 28.70 13.94
N LEU A 198 -15.13 29.69 14.05
CA LEU A 198 -16.32 29.61 14.92
C LEU A 198 -17.33 28.55 14.48
N THR A 199 -17.33 28.18 13.19
CA THR A 199 -18.19 27.13 12.63
C THR A 199 -17.48 25.77 12.49
N SER A 200 -16.28 25.62 13.07
CA SER A 200 -15.56 24.36 13.34
C SER A 200 -15.28 23.41 12.15
N ASN A 201 -15.39 23.86 10.90
CA ASN A 201 -15.36 22.95 9.73
C ASN A 201 -14.08 22.96 8.88
N GLY A 202 -12.98 23.59 9.34
CA GLY A 202 -11.70 23.65 8.58
C GLY A 202 -11.74 24.61 7.37
N LEU A 203 -10.57 25.00 6.86
CA LEU A 203 -10.47 25.91 5.71
C LEU A 203 -10.84 25.23 4.37
N TYR A 204 -10.44 23.98 4.23
CA TYR A 204 -10.59 23.15 3.05
C TYR A 204 -11.48 21.93 3.33
N GLN A 205 -12.33 21.55 2.39
CA GLN A 205 -13.27 20.44 2.59
C GLN A 205 -12.59 19.07 2.57
N GLY A 206 -11.52 18.93 1.78
CA GLY A 206 -10.84 17.65 1.56
C GLY A 206 -11.53 16.72 0.57
N ALA A 207 -12.63 17.15 -0.07
CA ALA A 207 -13.38 16.35 -1.05
C ALA A 207 -12.53 15.95 -2.26
N TYR A 208 -11.74 16.89 -2.80
CA TYR A 208 -10.83 16.60 -3.92
C TYR A 208 -9.88 15.43 -3.63
N LEU A 209 -9.31 15.35 -2.42
CA LEU A 209 -8.41 14.25 -2.06
C LEU A 209 -9.17 12.92 -1.97
N GLU A 210 -10.36 12.93 -1.36
CA GLU A 210 -11.19 11.73 -1.21
C GLU A 210 -11.65 11.19 -2.58
N ASP A 211 -12.11 12.07 -3.48
CA ASP A 211 -12.54 11.72 -4.83
C ASP A 211 -11.36 11.22 -5.68
N LEU A 212 -10.24 11.94 -5.67
CA LEU A 212 -9.02 11.54 -6.39
C LEU A 212 -8.55 10.15 -5.96
N LEU A 213 -8.51 9.88 -4.65
CA LEU A 213 -8.12 8.58 -4.13
C LEU A 213 -9.15 7.50 -4.46
N THR A 214 -10.43 7.82 -4.40
CA THR A 214 -11.50 6.88 -4.76
C THR A 214 -11.33 6.42 -6.21
N ASP A 215 -11.15 7.35 -7.15
CA ASP A 215 -10.96 7.05 -8.56
C ASP A 215 -9.64 6.31 -8.81
N THR A 216 -8.54 6.79 -8.22
CA THR A 216 -7.21 6.21 -8.43
C THR A 216 -7.12 4.79 -7.87
N LEU A 217 -7.66 4.52 -6.68
CA LEU A 217 -7.63 3.18 -6.08
C LEU A 217 -8.58 2.22 -6.82
N ALA A 218 -9.71 2.73 -7.33
CA ALA A 218 -10.65 1.95 -8.13
C ALA A 218 -10.02 1.43 -9.45
N GLU A 219 -9.09 2.17 -10.06
CA GLU A 219 -8.32 1.69 -11.24
C GLU A 219 -7.56 0.39 -10.95
N PHE A 220 -7.21 0.13 -9.69
CA PHE A 220 -6.50 -1.06 -9.22
C PHE A 220 -7.41 -2.06 -8.50
N GLY A 221 -8.73 -1.87 -8.55
CA GLY A 221 -9.70 -2.74 -7.91
C GLY A 221 -9.76 -2.63 -6.39
N VAL A 222 -9.35 -1.50 -5.82
CA VAL A 222 -9.39 -1.25 -4.37
C VAL A 222 -10.43 -0.18 -4.07
N HIS A 223 -11.45 -0.55 -3.30
CA HIS A 223 -12.48 0.37 -2.83
C HIS A 223 -12.55 0.40 -1.30
N THR A 224 -12.50 -0.78 -0.69
CA THR A 224 -12.67 -1.01 0.74
C THR A 224 -11.50 -1.80 1.30
N PHE A 225 -11.36 -1.84 2.63
CA PHE A 225 -10.34 -2.69 3.24
C PHE A 225 -10.57 -4.19 2.99
N GLY A 226 -11.79 -4.62 2.69
CA GLY A 226 -12.08 -6.00 2.28
C GLY A 226 -11.32 -6.42 1.02
N ASP A 227 -11.05 -5.49 0.10
CA ASP A 227 -10.26 -5.73 -1.11
C ASP A 227 -8.77 -5.95 -0.80
N LEU A 228 -8.31 -5.60 0.39
CA LEU A 228 -6.92 -5.64 0.85
C LEU A 228 -6.68 -6.72 1.92
N ARG A 229 -7.61 -7.68 2.04
CA ARG A 229 -7.54 -8.76 3.03
C ARG A 229 -6.47 -9.79 2.65
N THR A 230 -5.56 -10.11 3.57
CA THR A 230 -4.45 -11.06 3.35
C THR A 230 -4.84 -12.50 3.67
N GLY A 231 -5.88 -12.68 4.51
CA GLY A 231 -6.27 -13.98 5.06
C GLY A 231 -5.43 -14.43 6.27
N GLU A 232 -4.51 -13.58 6.75
CA GLU A 232 -3.74 -13.84 7.98
C GLU A 232 -4.55 -13.49 9.24
N GLU A 233 -4.22 -14.15 10.34
CA GLU A 233 -4.77 -13.87 11.68
C GLU A 233 -3.61 -13.67 12.68
N PRO A 234 -3.78 -12.88 13.76
CA PRO A 234 -4.99 -12.13 14.15
C PRO A 234 -5.28 -10.90 13.25
N LEU A 235 -6.40 -10.21 13.50
CA LEU A 235 -6.84 -8.98 12.79
C LEU A 235 -5.73 -7.94 12.52
N SER A 236 -4.74 -7.83 13.41
CA SER A 236 -3.58 -6.96 13.24
C SER A 236 -2.69 -7.31 12.04
N TYR A 237 -2.90 -8.46 11.40
CA TYR A 237 -2.18 -8.90 10.21
C TYR A 237 -3.11 -9.23 9.04
N ALA A 238 -4.43 -9.12 9.23
CA ALA A 238 -5.45 -9.54 8.27
C ALA A 238 -5.56 -8.62 7.04
N TYR A 239 -4.88 -7.48 7.04
CA TYR A 239 -4.93 -6.47 5.96
C TYR A 239 -3.53 -6.06 5.55
N SER A 240 -3.34 -5.85 4.25
CA SER A 240 -2.08 -5.37 3.69
C SER A 240 -1.89 -3.86 3.91
N LEU A 241 -2.95 -3.10 4.20
CA LEU A 241 -2.89 -1.66 4.47
C LEU A 241 -3.37 -1.32 5.87
N VAL A 242 -2.63 -0.44 6.55
CA VAL A 242 -3.06 0.19 7.81
C VAL A 242 -2.89 1.69 7.74
N VAL A 243 -3.93 2.44 8.09
CA VAL A 243 -3.93 3.90 8.08
C VAL A 243 -4.11 4.39 9.51
N THR A 244 -3.28 5.32 9.96
CA THR A 244 -3.44 5.93 11.30
C THR A 244 -4.24 7.23 11.24
N ALA A 245 -5.13 7.43 12.19
CA ALA A 245 -5.86 8.69 12.39
C ALA A 245 -5.95 9.00 13.88
N SER A 246 -6.22 10.26 14.23
CA SER A 246 -6.39 10.70 15.62
C SER A 246 -7.86 10.94 15.93
N ASP A 247 -8.43 10.20 16.89
CA ASP A 247 -9.78 10.45 17.39
C ASP A 247 -9.74 11.51 18.48
N LEU A 248 -10.22 12.72 18.16
CA LEU A 248 -10.30 13.84 19.09
C LEU A 248 -11.40 13.65 20.14
N SER A 249 -12.50 12.98 19.80
CA SER A 249 -13.61 12.74 20.71
C SER A 249 -13.21 11.78 21.83
N ARG A 250 -12.42 10.75 21.51
CA ARG A 250 -11.97 9.70 22.44
C ARG A 250 -10.51 9.83 22.86
N LYS A 251 -9.77 10.81 22.34
CA LYS A 251 -8.36 11.13 22.64
C LYS A 251 -7.43 9.93 22.46
N ARG A 252 -7.53 9.26 21.32
CA ARG A 252 -6.76 8.04 21.05
C ARG A 252 -6.33 7.95 19.59
N LEU A 253 -5.25 7.21 19.36
CA LEU A 253 -4.88 6.76 18.03
C LEU A 253 -5.89 5.72 17.55
N VAL A 254 -6.24 5.81 16.27
CA VAL A 254 -7.07 4.86 15.54
C VAL A 254 -6.19 4.24 14.45
N ARG A 255 -6.06 2.90 14.48
CA ARG A 255 -5.37 2.12 13.44
C ARG A 255 -6.44 1.48 12.58
N ILE A 256 -6.67 2.03 11.39
CA ILE A 256 -7.69 1.59 10.46
C ILE A 256 -7.07 0.52 9.57
N PRO A 257 -7.64 -0.69 9.47
CA PRO A 257 -9.00 -1.05 9.87
C PRO A 257 -9.11 -1.73 11.24
N TRP A 258 -8.01 -2.00 11.94
CA TRP A 258 -7.98 -2.80 13.17
C TRP A 258 -8.88 -2.30 14.31
N ASP A 259 -8.99 -0.99 14.46
CA ASP A 259 -9.77 -0.34 15.51
C ASP A 259 -11.22 -0.04 15.07
N LEU A 260 -11.62 -0.30 13.81
CA LEU A 260 -12.99 -0.07 13.32
C LEU A 260 -14.08 -0.80 14.11
N PRO A 261 -13.87 -2.03 14.62
CA PRO A 261 -14.86 -2.69 15.48
C PRO A 261 -15.21 -1.90 16.75
N LEU A 262 -14.31 -1.02 17.23
CA LEU A 262 -14.56 -0.13 18.38
C LEU A 262 -15.53 1.03 18.04
N TYR A 263 -15.89 1.16 16.78
CA TYR A 263 -16.84 2.14 16.24
C TYR A 263 -18.08 1.46 15.64
N ASP A 264 -18.27 0.15 15.92
CA ASP A 264 -19.34 -0.69 15.39
C ASP A 264 -19.36 -0.74 13.86
N ILE A 265 -18.18 -0.69 13.24
CA ILE A 265 -17.99 -0.76 11.80
C ILE A 265 -17.27 -2.06 11.45
N ASP A 266 -17.81 -2.77 10.46
CA ASP A 266 -17.12 -3.91 9.84
C ASP A 266 -15.90 -3.40 9.02
N PRO A 267 -14.67 -3.81 9.40
CA PRO A 267 -13.46 -3.54 8.65
C PRO A 267 -13.59 -3.71 7.13
N ASP A 268 -14.20 -4.80 6.67
CA ASP A 268 -14.20 -5.17 5.25
C ASP A 268 -15.05 -4.21 4.41
N THR A 269 -15.96 -3.45 5.04
CA THR A 269 -16.88 -2.52 4.35
C THR A 269 -16.38 -1.08 4.31
N PHE A 270 -15.34 -0.75 5.07
CA PHE A 270 -14.92 0.65 5.23
C PHE A 270 -14.11 1.13 4.01
N PRO A 271 -14.45 2.29 3.40
CA PRO A 271 -13.71 2.78 2.24
C PRO A 271 -12.27 3.18 2.56
N VAL A 272 -11.32 2.74 1.74
CA VAL A 272 -9.89 3.08 1.91
C VAL A 272 -9.66 4.57 1.72
N ALA A 273 -10.26 5.17 0.68
CA ALA A 273 -10.13 6.60 0.39
C ALA A 273 -10.59 7.47 1.57
N LYS A 274 -11.70 7.08 2.23
CA LYS A 274 -12.21 7.78 3.43
C LYS A 274 -11.24 7.69 4.62
N ALA A 275 -10.60 6.53 4.82
CA ALA A 275 -9.60 6.35 5.86
C ALA A 275 -8.37 7.24 5.63
N VAL A 276 -7.85 7.24 4.40
CA VAL A 276 -6.71 8.07 4.00
C VAL A 276 -7.05 9.55 4.11
N ARG A 277 -8.24 9.97 3.68
CA ARG A 277 -8.70 11.36 3.87
C ARG A 277 -8.75 11.73 5.36
N ALA A 278 -9.26 10.84 6.23
CA ALA A 278 -9.30 11.10 7.67
C ALA A 278 -7.88 11.26 8.23
N SER A 279 -6.96 10.43 7.79
CA SER A 279 -5.54 10.48 8.14
C SER A 279 -4.82 11.73 7.64
N ALA A 280 -5.31 12.38 6.58
CA ALA A 280 -4.77 13.62 6.03
C ALA A 280 -5.55 14.89 6.46
N ALA A 281 -6.52 14.76 7.38
CA ALA A 281 -7.37 15.86 7.81
C ALA A 281 -6.67 16.73 8.88
N ILE A 282 -5.63 17.47 8.48
CA ILE A 282 -4.85 18.34 9.37
C ILE A 282 -5.79 19.38 10.02
N PRO A 283 -5.85 19.47 11.37
CA PRO A 283 -6.78 20.39 12.01
C PRO A 283 -6.54 21.85 11.60
N PHE A 284 -7.62 22.64 11.60
CA PHE A 284 -7.70 24.01 11.05
C PHE A 284 -7.54 24.12 9.53
N LEU A 285 -6.72 23.29 8.89
CA LEU A 285 -6.56 23.28 7.43
C LEU A 285 -7.68 22.52 6.73
N PHE A 286 -7.92 21.27 7.12
CA PHE A 286 -8.92 20.41 6.50
C PHE A 286 -10.08 20.14 7.46
N ARG A 287 -11.27 19.93 6.89
CA ARG A 287 -12.46 19.53 7.65
C ARG A 287 -12.20 18.17 8.33
N PRO A 288 -12.45 18.02 9.64
CA PRO A 288 -12.40 16.72 10.31
C PRO A 288 -13.40 15.71 9.71
N VAL A 289 -13.09 14.42 9.79
CA VAL A 289 -13.98 13.35 9.35
C VAL A 289 -14.82 12.86 10.52
N GLN A 290 -16.13 12.77 10.31
CA GLN A 290 -17.04 12.19 11.30
C GLN A 290 -17.22 10.69 11.03
N VAL A 291 -16.93 9.84 12.02
CA VAL A 291 -17.09 8.38 11.94
C VAL A 291 -17.77 7.89 13.22
N SER A 292 -18.98 7.32 13.08
CA SER A 292 -19.80 6.84 14.21
C SER A 292 -19.90 7.85 15.38
N GLY A 293 -20.07 9.15 15.05
CA GLY A 293 -20.16 10.23 16.03
C GLY A 293 -18.82 10.67 16.65
N ALA A 294 -17.71 10.04 16.29
CA ALA A 294 -16.36 10.47 16.65
C ALA A 294 -15.77 11.39 15.59
N THR A 295 -14.98 12.37 16.04
CA THR A 295 -14.27 13.32 15.17
C THR A 295 -12.84 12.85 14.97
N TRP A 296 -12.53 12.41 13.75
CA TRP A 296 -11.19 11.99 13.36
C TRP A 296 -10.47 13.10 12.60
N VAL A 297 -9.19 13.26 12.92
CA VAL A 297 -8.25 14.17 12.25
C VAL A 297 -6.96 13.42 11.91
N ASP A 298 -6.01 14.15 11.35
CA ASP A 298 -4.71 13.64 10.94
C ASP A 298 -4.03 12.76 12.01
N GLY A 299 -3.49 11.63 11.57
CA GLY A 299 -2.80 10.64 12.42
C GLY A 299 -1.52 11.19 13.06
N GLY A 300 -0.88 12.17 12.41
CA GLY A 300 0.35 12.80 12.86
C GLY A 300 0.22 13.56 14.17
N LEU A 301 -1.01 13.81 14.63
CA LEU A 301 -1.25 14.48 15.91
C LEU A 301 -0.94 13.57 17.11
N LEU A 302 -1.02 12.25 16.92
CA LEU A 302 -0.77 11.26 17.97
C LEU A 302 0.32 10.24 17.62
N SER A 303 0.57 9.97 16.33
CA SER A 303 1.63 9.07 15.87
C SER A 303 1.91 9.32 14.40
N ASP A 304 2.93 10.12 14.10
CA ASP A 304 3.28 10.47 12.72
C ASP A 304 4.09 9.37 12.03
N PHE A 305 4.92 8.66 12.79
CA PHE A 305 5.78 7.56 12.32
C PHE A 305 5.55 6.25 13.10
N PRO A 306 4.50 5.47 12.77
CA PRO A 306 4.15 4.24 13.49
C PRO A 306 5.05 3.05 13.12
N VAL A 307 6.39 3.20 13.16
CA VAL A 307 7.34 2.21 12.63
C VAL A 307 7.28 0.85 13.35
N GLY A 308 6.85 0.84 14.60
CA GLY A 308 6.66 -0.38 15.40
C GLY A 308 5.31 -1.09 15.19
N LEU A 309 4.46 -0.61 14.28
CA LEU A 309 3.09 -1.09 14.12
C LEU A 309 3.00 -2.56 13.73
N PHE A 310 3.97 -3.04 12.94
CA PHE A 310 4.04 -4.43 12.47
C PHE A 310 4.99 -5.31 13.29
N ASP A 311 5.61 -4.73 14.33
CA ASP A 311 6.57 -5.47 15.15
C ASP A 311 5.86 -6.59 15.91
N ARG A 312 6.53 -7.74 15.98
CA ARG A 312 6.08 -8.83 16.83
C ARG A 312 6.36 -8.45 18.28
N THR A 313 5.39 -8.74 19.15
CA THR A 313 5.54 -8.61 20.59
C THR A 313 5.95 -9.91 21.28
N ASP A 314 6.02 -11.01 20.51
CA ASP A 314 6.49 -12.31 20.98
C ASP A 314 7.98 -12.52 20.69
N THR A 315 8.50 -13.67 21.11
CA THR A 315 9.93 -14.01 21.00
C THR A 315 10.32 -14.61 19.65
N VAL A 316 9.38 -14.72 18.70
CA VAL A 316 9.62 -15.39 17.41
C VAL A 316 10.30 -14.42 16.44
N GLU A 317 11.26 -14.93 15.67
CA GLU A 317 11.90 -14.15 14.62
C GLU A 317 10.89 -13.65 13.58
N PRO A 318 10.92 -12.36 13.21
CA PRO A 318 10.10 -11.89 12.12
C PRO A 318 10.57 -12.54 10.80
N ARG A 319 9.62 -12.91 9.94
CA ARG A 319 9.90 -13.50 8.63
C ARG A 319 10.68 -12.55 7.70
N TRP A 320 10.50 -11.25 7.92
CA TRP A 320 11.08 -10.14 7.17
C TRP A 320 11.13 -8.88 8.06
N PRO A 321 11.97 -7.88 7.73
CA PRO A 321 12.04 -6.63 8.50
C PRO A 321 10.83 -5.71 8.26
N THR A 322 10.69 -4.69 9.09
CA THR A 322 9.83 -3.53 8.82
C THR A 322 10.70 -2.34 8.47
N PHE A 323 10.59 -1.84 7.23
CA PHE A 323 11.24 -0.61 6.80
C PHE A 323 10.37 0.60 7.11
N GLY A 324 10.98 1.57 7.77
CA GLY A 324 10.40 2.90 7.96
C GLY A 324 10.95 3.88 6.94
N VAL A 325 10.13 4.76 6.40
CA VAL A 325 10.57 5.91 5.60
C VAL A 325 10.14 7.18 6.32
N ARG A 326 11.14 7.95 6.74
CA ARG A 326 10.98 9.14 7.58
C ARG A 326 11.53 10.38 6.89
N LEU A 327 10.84 11.49 7.01
CA LEU A 327 11.16 12.79 6.46
C LEU A 327 11.90 13.63 7.51
N THR A 328 13.18 13.88 7.28
CA THR A 328 14.03 14.63 8.21
C THR A 328 14.36 16.02 7.70
N ALA A 329 14.27 17.00 8.59
CA ALA A 329 14.95 18.27 8.38
C ALA A 329 16.47 18.06 8.46
N ARG A 330 17.26 18.80 7.68
CA ARG A 330 18.72 18.70 7.74
C ARG A 330 19.22 19.13 9.15
N PRO A 331 20.03 18.31 9.83
CA PRO A 331 20.67 18.72 11.08
C PRO A 331 21.58 19.93 10.86
N GLY A 332 21.54 20.90 11.77
CA GLY A 332 22.45 22.06 11.76
C GLY A 332 21.98 23.27 10.96
N THR A 333 20.86 23.19 10.23
CA THR A 333 20.20 24.38 9.67
C THR A 333 19.12 24.84 10.65
N PRO A 334 19.25 26.03 11.27
CA PRO A 334 18.19 26.56 12.12
C PRO A 334 16.90 26.68 11.28
N PRO A 335 15.74 26.22 11.79
CA PRO A 335 14.48 26.47 11.10
C PRO A 335 14.30 27.97 10.92
N ALA A 336 13.76 28.38 9.77
CA ALA A 336 13.52 29.79 9.50
C ALA A 336 12.54 30.36 10.55
N THR A 337 12.86 31.53 11.08
CA THR A 337 11.96 32.20 12.04
C THR A 337 10.75 32.75 11.30
N HIS A 338 9.58 32.16 11.54
CA HIS A 338 8.32 32.65 10.99
C HIS A 338 7.56 33.49 12.03
N HIS A 339 7.03 34.64 11.62
CA HIS A 339 6.20 35.47 12.49
C HIS A 339 4.79 34.89 12.63
N VAL A 340 4.46 34.42 13.83
CA VAL A 340 3.12 33.95 14.17
C VAL A 340 2.26 35.13 14.62
N ARG A 341 1.27 35.53 13.81
CA ARG A 341 0.36 36.64 14.11
C ARG A 341 -1.10 36.22 14.03
N GLY A 342 -1.82 36.38 15.15
CA GLY A 342 -3.24 36.06 15.26
C GLY A 342 -3.54 34.61 15.66
N PRO A 343 -4.78 34.31 16.06
CA PRO A 343 -5.15 33.02 16.66
C PRO A 343 -5.06 31.85 15.68
N LEU A 344 -5.41 32.05 14.40
CA LEU A 344 -5.32 31.01 13.38
C LEU A 344 -3.87 30.63 13.06
N ALA A 345 -3.00 31.63 12.87
CA ALA A 345 -1.57 31.39 12.63
C ALA A 345 -0.92 30.68 13.82
N LEU A 346 -1.32 31.01 15.05
CA LEU A 346 -0.88 30.31 16.25
C LEU A 346 -1.34 28.84 16.26
N GLY A 347 -2.60 28.57 15.90
CA GLY A 347 -3.12 27.21 15.80
C GLY A 347 -2.36 26.35 14.78
N ILE A 348 -2.13 26.90 13.57
CA ILE A 348 -1.37 26.22 12.52
C ILE A 348 0.08 25.98 12.97
N ALA A 349 0.76 26.99 13.52
CA ALA A 349 2.13 26.86 13.99
C ALA A 349 2.26 25.85 15.13
N ALA A 350 1.28 25.78 16.04
CA ALA A 350 1.26 24.79 17.11
C ALA A 350 1.13 23.36 16.56
N ILE A 351 0.28 23.13 15.56
CA ILE A 351 0.13 21.82 14.93
C ILE A 351 1.37 21.42 14.14
N ASP A 352 1.93 22.32 13.33
CA ASP A 352 3.17 22.08 12.57
C ASP A 352 4.33 21.73 13.52
N THR A 353 4.37 22.37 14.70
CA THR A 353 5.31 22.03 15.77
C THR A 353 5.05 20.64 16.33
N LEU A 354 3.79 20.24 16.58
CA LEU A 354 3.47 18.90 17.09
C LEU A 354 3.90 17.81 16.10
N PHE A 355 3.63 17.98 14.81
CA PHE A 355 4.07 17.04 13.77
C PHE A 355 5.59 16.93 13.69
N THR A 356 6.31 18.03 13.87
CA THR A 356 7.78 18.03 13.75
C THR A 356 8.49 17.46 14.99
N ASN A 357 7.88 17.51 16.18
CA ASN A 357 8.57 17.24 17.45
C ASN A 357 8.13 15.96 18.19
N GLN A 358 6.98 15.36 17.85
CA GLN A 358 6.44 14.22 18.61
C GLN A 358 7.28 12.94 18.48
N ASP A 359 7.87 12.68 17.32
CA ASP A 359 8.58 11.42 17.08
C ASP A 359 10.09 11.52 17.25
N ALA A 360 10.64 12.66 17.70
CA ALA A 360 12.09 12.83 17.92
C ALA A 360 12.61 11.92 19.06
N ALA A 361 11.79 11.64 20.07
CA ALA A 361 12.17 10.81 21.22
C ALA A 361 12.23 9.29 20.92
N TYR A 362 11.54 8.81 19.88
CA TYR A 362 11.53 7.39 19.47
C TYR A 362 12.63 7.03 18.45
N VAL A 363 13.37 8.02 17.93
CA VAL A 363 14.38 7.84 16.86
C VAL A 363 15.71 7.35 17.38
N ASP A 364 15.99 7.51 18.67
CA ASP A 364 17.31 7.17 19.21
C ASP A 364 17.49 5.68 19.50
N SER A 365 16.43 4.86 19.35
CA SER A 365 16.57 3.42 19.54
C SER A 365 17.39 2.82 18.38
N PRO A 366 18.42 1.99 18.66
CA PRO A 366 19.21 1.36 17.62
C PRO A 366 18.36 0.57 16.62
N CYS A 367 17.30 -0.09 17.08
CA CYS A 367 16.33 -0.80 16.25
C CYS A 367 15.65 0.13 15.23
N THR A 368 15.13 1.28 15.69
CA THR A 368 14.45 2.25 14.83
C THR A 368 15.40 2.83 13.80
N VAL A 369 16.61 3.23 14.19
CA VAL A 369 17.60 3.81 13.26
C VAL A 369 17.97 2.83 12.16
N ARG A 370 18.24 1.57 12.52
CA ARG A 370 18.74 0.56 11.58
C ARG A 370 17.75 0.17 10.48
N ARG A 371 16.46 0.38 10.71
CA ARG A 371 15.39 0.04 9.76
C ARG A 371 14.74 1.24 9.08
N THR A 372 15.25 2.44 9.32
CA THR A 372 14.63 3.68 8.84
C THR A 372 15.45 4.32 7.74
N VAL A 373 14.81 4.58 6.61
CA VAL A 373 15.29 5.47 5.55
C VAL A 373 15.01 6.91 5.97
N PHE A 374 16.05 7.67 6.28
CA PHE A 374 15.92 9.09 6.60
C PHE A 374 16.07 9.94 5.34
N VAL A 375 14.98 10.54 4.90
CA VAL A 375 14.87 11.36 3.69
C VAL A 375 15.03 12.84 4.03
N PRO A 376 16.12 13.50 3.63
CA PRO A 376 16.30 14.92 3.88
C PRO A 376 15.28 15.74 3.06
N THR A 377 14.48 16.58 3.71
CA THR A 377 13.43 17.37 3.05
C THR A 377 13.77 18.85 2.83
N GLU A 378 15.01 19.25 3.13
CA GLU A 378 15.42 20.67 3.17
C GLU A 378 14.48 21.52 4.04
N SER A 379 14.51 22.85 3.91
CA SER A 379 13.66 23.78 4.69
C SER A 379 12.28 23.99 4.07
N ILE A 380 11.70 22.96 3.44
CA ILE A 380 10.33 23.02 2.89
C ILE A 380 9.35 22.76 4.05
N SER A 381 8.26 23.52 4.15
CA SER A 381 7.23 23.27 5.17
C SER A 381 6.30 22.12 4.74
N ALA A 382 5.80 21.33 5.68
CA ALA A 382 4.87 20.24 5.40
C ALA A 382 3.52 20.74 4.83
N VAL A 383 3.14 21.97 5.19
CA VAL A 383 1.86 22.61 4.86
C VAL A 383 1.98 23.65 3.73
N ASP A 384 3.15 23.71 3.07
CA ASP A 384 3.36 24.58 1.90
C ASP A 384 2.97 23.85 0.61
N PHE A 385 1.71 24.00 0.21
CA PHE A 385 1.14 23.36 -0.98
C PHE A 385 1.51 24.03 -2.32
N ASP A 386 2.22 25.16 -2.30
CA ASP A 386 2.62 25.93 -3.49
C ASP A 386 4.09 25.68 -3.90
N ILE A 387 4.50 24.41 -3.94
CA ILE A 387 5.86 24.04 -4.36
C ILE A 387 6.02 23.95 -5.88
N THR A 388 7.16 24.45 -6.35
CA THR A 388 7.60 24.41 -7.75
C THR A 388 7.96 22.99 -8.20
N ASP A 389 7.90 22.72 -9.52
CA ASP A 389 8.31 21.42 -10.06
C ASP A 389 9.77 21.07 -9.77
N ALA A 390 10.65 22.07 -9.68
CA ALA A 390 12.05 21.90 -9.28
C ALA A 390 12.19 21.43 -7.82
N GLN A 391 11.36 21.96 -6.91
CA GLN A 391 11.30 21.52 -5.52
C GLN A 391 10.72 20.10 -5.42
N ARG A 392 9.67 19.78 -6.19
CA ARG A 392 9.11 18.42 -6.27
C ARG A 392 10.16 17.41 -6.69
N LEU A 393 10.89 17.70 -7.77
CA LEU A 393 11.95 16.83 -8.29
C LEU A 393 13.10 16.69 -7.29
N THR A 394 13.47 17.78 -6.60
CA THR A 394 14.49 17.75 -5.54
C THR A 394 14.08 16.83 -4.39
N LEU A 395 12.84 16.96 -3.89
CA LEU A 395 12.30 16.10 -2.83
C LEU A 395 12.29 14.63 -3.24
N TYR A 396 11.76 14.33 -4.43
CA TYR A 396 11.73 12.99 -4.98
C TYR A 396 13.13 12.37 -5.06
N ASN A 397 14.08 13.09 -5.67
CA ASN A 397 15.47 12.63 -5.79
C ASN A 397 16.17 12.48 -4.43
N SER A 398 15.78 13.28 -3.43
CA SER A 398 16.27 13.13 -2.06
C SER A 398 15.83 11.79 -1.47
N GLY A 399 14.58 11.41 -1.67
CA GLY A 399 14.03 10.10 -1.29
C GLY A 399 14.79 8.94 -1.95
N VAL A 400 14.98 9.01 -3.27
CA VAL A 400 15.72 7.99 -4.03
C VAL A 400 17.13 7.80 -3.47
N ARG A 401 17.88 8.90 -3.29
CA ARG A 401 19.25 8.84 -2.75
C ARG A 401 19.30 8.29 -1.32
N ALA A 402 18.36 8.70 -0.46
CA ALA A 402 18.29 8.24 0.92
C ALA A 402 18.05 6.72 0.99
N ALA A 403 17.13 6.20 0.17
CA ALA A 403 16.87 4.76 0.10
C ALA A 403 18.08 3.98 -0.46
N GLN A 404 18.74 4.49 -1.49
CA GLN A 404 19.98 3.88 -2.02
C GLN A 404 21.10 3.83 -0.98
N GLN A 405 21.26 4.90 -0.20
CA GLN A 405 22.23 4.95 0.90
C GLN A 405 21.85 4.00 2.04
N PHE A 406 20.57 3.91 2.38
CA PHE A 406 20.09 2.93 3.36
C PHE A 406 20.41 1.51 2.89
N LEU A 407 20.04 1.15 1.66
CA LEU A 407 20.26 -0.18 1.09
C LEU A 407 21.74 -0.56 1.00
N SER A 408 22.66 0.38 0.83
CA SER A 408 24.11 0.08 0.81
C SER A 408 24.68 -0.29 2.18
N THR A 409 23.96 0.01 3.26
CA THR A 409 24.34 -0.27 4.65
C THR A 409 23.38 -1.22 5.36
N TRP A 410 22.31 -1.63 4.69
CA TRP A 410 21.26 -2.49 5.25
C TRP A 410 21.77 -3.93 5.41
N ASP A 411 21.57 -4.49 6.61
CA ASP A 411 21.84 -5.89 6.92
C ASP A 411 20.75 -6.44 7.87
N PHE A 412 20.21 -7.61 7.52
CA PHE A 412 19.10 -8.21 8.29
C PHE A 412 19.55 -8.79 9.64
N ALA A 413 20.77 -9.30 9.75
CA ALA A 413 21.29 -9.84 11.01
C ALA A 413 21.60 -8.72 12.00
N ASP A 414 22.14 -7.60 11.52
CA ASP A 414 22.34 -6.37 12.30
C ASP A 414 21.00 -5.82 12.80
N TYR A 415 19.97 -5.81 11.93
CA TYR A 415 18.61 -5.43 12.32
C TYR A 415 18.07 -6.31 13.45
N LEU A 416 18.16 -7.63 13.31
CA LEU A 416 17.71 -8.56 14.35
C LEU A 416 18.45 -8.34 15.66
N THR A 417 19.75 -8.07 15.60
CA THR A 417 20.56 -7.79 16.80
C THR A 417 20.11 -6.48 17.47
N ALA A 418 19.91 -5.42 16.70
CA ALA A 418 19.50 -4.11 17.21
C ALA A 418 18.06 -4.10 17.76
N CYS A 419 17.17 -4.94 17.23
CA CYS A 419 15.77 -5.03 17.65
C CYS A 419 15.48 -6.08 18.73
N ARG A 420 16.44 -6.97 19.04
CA ARG A 420 16.29 -8.02 20.07
C ARG A 420 16.97 -7.70 21.40
N THR A 421 17.66 -6.57 21.53
CA THR A 421 18.12 -6.12 22.85
C THR A 421 16.89 -5.75 23.69
N LEU A 422 16.38 -6.72 24.46
CA LEU A 422 15.45 -6.46 25.55
C LEU A 422 16.06 -5.35 26.43
N PRO A 423 15.27 -4.38 26.91
CA PRO A 423 15.72 -3.58 28.03
C PRO A 423 16.04 -4.55 29.19
N VAL A 424 17.29 -4.52 29.64
CA VAL A 424 17.80 -5.30 30.79
C VAL A 424 17.05 -4.90 32.06
#